data_AF-A0A536H7K8-F1
#
_entry.id   AF-A0A536H7K8-F1
#
_cell.length_a   1.000
_cell.length_b   1.000
_cell.length_c   1.000
_cell.angle_alpha   90.00
_cell.angle_beta   90.00
_cell.angle_gamma   90.00
#
_symmetry.space_group_name_H-M   'P 1'
#
loop_
_entity.id
_entity.type
_entity.pdbx_description
1 polymer ?
#
loop_
_entity_poly.entity_id
_entity_poly.type
_entity_poly.pdbx_seq_one_letter_code
_entity_poly.pdbx_strand_id
1 'polypeptide(L)'
;MTVEAAQIGAVARGGTRAEAWWAFPAVPLLAAAIGFTWMLHGMLQRAYGMTGEAWDLAYDQQVIWNVSQGHGFYSSFARADFLGIHLELIFGALAAIEKLWPSPIVLLIFSSAGLAAAAPGAYLFFRAVLPADRAESPWLAVALSAPIPFWAAIQEAARDFFHPENMALAFALLAAWAGIRGHRVAMWVLCVLTLMCKEDQVYTVGVIAIVMSAYGAPDVKKHWRFI
;
A
#
# COMPACT_ATOMS: atom_id res chain seq x y z
N MET A 1 -58.41 34.99 -9.72
CA MET A 1 -57.56 34.30 -8.73
C MET A 1 -56.41 33.64 -9.49
N THR A 2 -55.21 33.96 -9.03
CA THR A 2 -53.91 33.96 -9.71
C THR A 2 -53.30 32.57 -9.92
N VAL A 3 -52.82 32.32 -11.14
CA VAL A 3 -51.98 31.16 -11.52
C VAL A 3 -50.49 31.41 -11.18
N GLU A 4 -50.14 32.57 -10.62
CA GLU A 4 -48.75 32.96 -10.34
C GLU A 4 -48.13 32.36 -9.06
N ALA A 5 -48.90 31.65 -8.22
CA ALA A 5 -48.38 31.16 -6.94
C ALA A 5 -47.61 29.81 -7.02
N ALA A 6 -47.60 29.13 -8.17
CA ALA A 6 -47.03 27.79 -8.29
C ALA A 6 -45.58 27.74 -8.81
N GLN A 7 -44.94 28.89 -9.10
CA GLN A 7 -43.55 28.92 -9.59
C GLN A 7 -42.48 29.14 -8.50
N ILE A 8 -42.87 29.24 -7.23
CA ILE A 8 -41.93 29.39 -6.11
C ILE A 8 -41.58 28.01 -5.56
N GLY A 9 -40.81 27.23 -6.31
CA GLY A 9 -40.36 25.90 -5.86
C GLY A 9 -39.35 25.24 -6.79
N ALA A 10 -39.34 25.62 -8.07
CA ALA A 10 -38.25 25.30 -8.98
C ALA A 10 -37.17 26.37 -8.87
N VAL A 11 -36.64 26.60 -7.67
CA VAL A 11 -35.26 27.12 -7.58
C VAL A 11 -34.42 26.04 -8.20
N ALA A 12 -34.02 26.29 -9.45
CA ALA A 12 -33.03 25.52 -10.14
C ALA A 12 -31.90 25.22 -9.15
N ARG A 13 -31.75 23.94 -8.78
CA ARG A 13 -30.46 23.44 -8.28
C ARG A 13 -29.47 23.38 -9.46
N GLY A 14 -29.41 24.46 -10.23
CA GLY A 14 -28.35 24.78 -11.18
C GLY A 14 -27.20 25.39 -10.41
N GLY A 15 -26.72 24.63 -9.43
CA GLY A 15 -25.45 24.85 -8.79
C GLY A 15 -24.63 23.62 -9.09
N THR A 16 -24.19 23.47 -10.34
CA THR A 16 -23.00 22.70 -10.66
C THR A 16 -21.86 23.37 -9.91
N ARG A 17 -21.73 23.09 -8.61
CA ARG A 17 -20.42 23.07 -7.99
C ARG A 17 -19.70 22.05 -8.84
N ALA A 18 -18.86 22.54 -9.76
CA ALA A 18 -17.88 21.69 -10.41
C ALA A 18 -17.14 21.06 -9.25
N GLU A 19 -17.51 19.83 -8.89
CA GLU A 19 -16.79 19.10 -7.87
C GLU A 19 -15.35 19.12 -8.36
N ALA A 20 -14.46 19.59 -7.50
CA ALA A 20 -13.05 19.64 -7.77
C ALA A 20 -12.61 18.20 -8.02
N TRP A 21 -12.62 17.74 -9.27
CA TRP A 21 -12.31 16.37 -9.65
C TRP A 21 -10.89 15.97 -9.19
N TRP A 22 -10.02 16.97 -8.99
CA TRP A 22 -8.69 16.84 -8.40
C TRP A 22 -8.72 16.50 -6.90
N ALA A 23 -9.79 16.84 -6.18
CA ALA A 23 -9.94 16.56 -4.75
C ALA A 23 -10.01 15.06 -4.49
N PHE A 24 -10.60 14.27 -5.41
CA PHE A 24 -10.73 12.83 -5.22
C PHE A 24 -9.38 12.11 -5.08
N PRO A 25 -8.39 12.28 -5.98
CA PRO A 25 -7.06 11.72 -5.76
C PRO A 25 -6.23 12.51 -4.75
N ALA A 26 -6.44 13.82 -4.61
CA ALA A 26 -5.64 14.64 -3.70
C ALA A 26 -5.83 14.26 -2.22
N VAL A 27 -7.06 13.91 -1.79
CA VAL A 27 -7.30 13.58 -0.38
C VAL A 27 -6.55 12.33 0.08
N PRO A 28 -6.62 11.17 -0.60
CA PRO A 28 -5.82 9.99 -0.24
C PRO A 28 -4.31 10.23 -0.33
N LEU A 29 -3.84 11.06 -1.28
CA LEU A 29 -2.43 11.44 -1.39
C LEU A 29 -1.97 12.32 -0.21
N LEU A 30 -2.79 13.30 0.19
CA LEU A 30 -2.52 14.13 1.36
C LEU A 30 -2.55 13.29 2.65
N ALA A 31 -3.51 12.38 2.77
CA ALA A 31 -3.59 11.44 3.88
C ALA A 31 -2.33 10.56 3.95
N ALA A 32 -1.85 10.05 2.82
CA ALA A 32 -0.59 9.33 2.74
C ALA A 32 0.62 10.20 3.13
N ALA A 33 0.71 11.44 2.63
CA ALA A 33 1.81 12.34 2.99
C ALA A 33 1.84 12.65 4.49
N ILE A 34 0.67 12.90 5.09
CA ILE A 34 0.53 13.12 6.54
C ILE A 34 0.88 11.84 7.30
N GLY A 35 0.32 10.69 6.91
CA GLY A 35 0.59 9.40 7.54
C GLY A 35 2.06 9.01 7.47
N PHE A 36 2.70 9.16 6.30
CA PHE A 36 4.14 8.95 6.11
C PHE A 36 4.94 9.81 7.07
N THR A 37 4.66 11.12 7.11
CA THR A 37 5.38 12.06 7.97
C THR A 37 5.19 11.73 9.45
N TRP A 38 3.96 11.41 9.85
CA TRP A 38 3.61 11.03 11.22
C TRP A 38 4.33 9.75 11.67
N MET A 39 4.22 8.68 10.89
CA MET A 39 4.83 7.39 11.21
C MET A 39 6.36 7.50 11.21
N LEU A 40 6.95 8.11 10.18
CA LEU A 40 8.39 8.29 10.11
C LEU A 40 8.89 9.15 11.26
N HIS A 41 8.24 10.27 11.57
CA HIS A 41 8.60 11.10 12.71
C HIS A 41 8.56 10.30 14.02
N GLY A 42 7.49 9.55 14.27
CA GLY A 42 7.35 8.72 15.46
C GLY A 42 8.43 7.64 15.54
N MET A 43 8.72 6.96 14.44
CA MET A 43 9.79 5.97 14.37
C MET A 43 11.16 6.61 14.65
N LEU A 44 11.47 7.76 14.04
CA LEU A 44 12.73 8.46 14.25
C LEU A 44 12.91 8.91 15.71
N GLN A 45 11.86 9.46 16.33
CA GLN A 45 11.92 9.83 17.75
C GLN A 45 12.21 8.62 18.63
N ARG A 46 11.57 7.47 18.37
CA ARG A 46 11.84 6.23 19.12
C ARG A 46 13.22 5.65 18.85
N ALA A 47 13.69 5.70 17.60
CA ALA A 47 15.00 5.19 17.22
C ALA A 47 16.13 6.00 17.86
N TYR A 48 16.11 7.33 17.73
CA TYR A 48 17.13 8.19 18.33
C TYR A 48 17.00 8.32 19.85
N GLY A 49 15.79 8.21 20.39
CA GLY A 49 15.54 8.17 21.82
C GLY A 49 15.81 6.82 22.47
N MET A 50 16.16 5.78 21.69
CA MET A 50 16.37 4.41 22.15
C MET A 50 15.17 3.82 22.93
N THR A 51 13.95 4.18 22.52
CA THR A 51 12.69 3.75 23.17
C THR A 51 11.87 2.79 22.32
N GLY A 52 12.33 2.43 21.12
CA GLY A 52 11.64 1.49 20.23
C GLY A 52 12.16 0.05 20.33
N GLU A 53 11.32 -0.90 19.92
CA GLU A 53 11.65 -2.33 19.84
C GLU A 53 12.58 -2.58 18.65
N ALA A 54 13.88 -2.54 18.86
CA ALA A 54 14.87 -2.54 17.77
C ALA A 54 15.32 -3.95 17.32
N TRP A 55 14.76 -5.03 17.86
CA TRP A 55 15.23 -6.39 17.58
C TRP A 55 15.05 -6.76 16.11
N ASP A 56 13.82 -6.67 15.58
CA ASP A 56 13.53 -7.02 14.18
C ASP A 56 14.26 -6.08 13.22
N LEU A 57 14.21 -4.77 13.47
CA LEU A 57 14.94 -3.78 12.68
C LEU A 57 16.45 -4.09 12.61
N ALA A 58 17.07 -4.48 13.73
CA ALA A 58 18.49 -4.81 13.77
C ALA A 58 18.80 -6.13 13.05
N TYR A 59 17.89 -7.12 13.16
CA TYR A 59 17.99 -8.38 12.44
C TYR A 59 17.96 -8.11 10.92
N ASP A 60 16.92 -7.43 10.44
CA ASP A 60 16.71 -7.14 9.02
C ASP A 60 17.84 -6.31 8.44
N GLN A 61 18.25 -5.25 9.14
CA GLN A 61 19.39 -4.41 8.72
C GLN A 61 20.67 -5.24 8.59
N GLN A 62 20.93 -6.18 9.51
CA GLN A 62 22.12 -7.01 9.45
C GLN A 62 22.10 -7.96 8.25
N VAL A 63 20.96 -8.56 7.92
CA VAL A 63 20.80 -9.40 6.74
C VAL A 63 20.96 -8.58 5.45
N ILE A 64 20.28 -7.44 5.35
CA ILE A 64 20.37 -6.52 4.22
C ILE A 64 21.80 -6.04 3.99
N TRP A 65 22.51 -5.69 5.08
CA TRP A 65 23.93 -5.34 5.01
C TRP A 65 24.76 -6.50 4.46
N ASN A 66 24.57 -7.74 4.95
CA ASN A 66 25.30 -8.90 4.43
C ASN A 66 25.05 -9.14 2.93
N VAL A 67 23.81 -9.04 2.49
CA VAL A 67 23.48 -9.14 1.05
C VAL A 67 24.20 -8.05 0.26
N SER A 68 24.25 -6.82 0.78
CA SER A 68 24.93 -5.68 0.13
C SER A 68 26.45 -5.88 -0.01
N GLN A 69 27.06 -6.61 0.94
CA GLN A 69 28.49 -6.94 0.94
C GLN A 69 28.81 -8.22 0.15
N GLY A 70 27.81 -8.94 -0.36
CA GLY A 70 28.02 -10.20 -1.07
C GLY A 70 28.18 -11.41 -0.16
N HIS A 71 27.80 -11.31 1.12
CA HIS A 71 27.80 -12.42 2.07
C HIS A 71 26.52 -13.28 2.04
N GLY A 72 25.64 -13.02 1.06
CA GLY A 72 24.34 -13.70 0.95
C GLY A 72 23.39 -13.33 2.09
N PHE A 73 22.40 -14.19 2.33
CA PHE A 73 21.33 -13.97 3.31
C PHE A 73 21.70 -14.48 4.72
N TYR A 74 22.97 -14.60 5.05
CA TYR A 74 23.38 -15.08 6.38
C TYR A 74 22.96 -14.10 7.50
N SER A 75 22.41 -14.64 8.59
CA SER A 75 22.13 -13.89 9.82
C SER A 75 23.05 -14.31 10.96
N SER A 76 23.70 -13.35 11.60
CA SER A 76 24.46 -13.60 12.85
C SER A 76 23.55 -13.82 14.05
N PHE A 77 22.30 -13.36 13.99
CA PHE A 77 21.30 -13.54 15.05
C PHE A 77 20.83 -14.99 15.12
N ALA A 78 20.43 -15.58 13.98
CA ALA A 78 20.03 -16.99 13.91
C ALA A 78 21.18 -17.96 13.66
N ARG A 79 22.37 -17.45 13.27
CA ARG A 79 23.54 -18.25 12.88
C ARG A 79 23.23 -19.23 11.74
N ALA A 80 22.39 -18.82 10.81
CA ALA A 80 21.92 -19.61 9.68
C ALA A 80 21.65 -18.71 8.46
N ASP A 81 21.38 -19.34 7.32
CA ASP A 81 20.83 -18.62 6.16
C ASP A 81 19.39 -18.19 6.46
N PHE A 82 19.13 -16.89 6.33
CA PHE A 82 17.84 -16.28 6.62
C PHE A 82 16.72 -16.81 5.73
N LEU A 83 17.03 -17.20 4.48
CA LEU A 83 16.02 -17.77 3.57
C LEU A 83 15.51 -19.15 4.02
N GLY A 84 16.20 -19.81 4.95
CA GLY A 84 15.71 -21.00 5.62
C GLY A 84 14.69 -20.73 6.74
N ILE A 85 14.50 -19.45 7.12
CA ILE A 85 13.64 -19.00 8.21
C ILE A 85 12.49 -18.15 7.65
N HIS A 86 12.82 -17.15 6.82
CA HIS A 86 11.88 -16.24 6.17
C HIS A 86 12.25 -16.02 4.70
N LEU A 87 11.25 -16.02 3.82
CA LEU A 87 11.44 -15.82 2.39
C LEU A 87 11.17 -14.35 2.02
N GLU A 88 12.09 -13.47 2.39
CA GLU A 88 11.96 -12.01 2.20
C GLU A 88 12.95 -11.50 1.14
N LEU A 89 12.75 -11.96 -0.09
CA LEU A 89 13.63 -11.64 -1.23
C LEU A 89 13.67 -10.13 -1.55
N ILE A 90 12.73 -9.34 -1.04
CA ILE A 90 12.73 -7.88 -1.15
C ILE A 90 14.00 -7.25 -0.54
N PHE A 91 14.66 -7.95 0.39
CA PHE A 91 15.94 -7.52 0.97
C PHE A 91 17.04 -7.39 -0.09
N GLY A 92 16.97 -8.11 -1.22
CA GLY A 92 17.90 -7.92 -2.33
C GLY A 92 17.80 -6.52 -2.94
N ALA A 93 16.58 -5.98 -3.08
CA ALA A 93 16.37 -4.62 -3.56
C ALA A 93 16.81 -3.58 -2.53
N LEU A 94 16.50 -3.81 -1.25
CA LEU A 94 16.92 -2.93 -0.15
C LEU A 94 18.45 -2.94 0.03
N ALA A 95 19.12 -4.07 -0.18
CA ALA A 95 20.57 -4.19 -0.15
C ALA A 95 21.26 -3.38 -1.26
N ALA A 96 20.64 -3.27 -2.44
CA ALA A 96 21.14 -2.39 -3.48
C ALA A 96 21.07 -0.92 -3.07
N ILE A 97 20.05 -0.53 -2.29
CA ILE A 97 19.90 0.83 -1.75
C ILE A 97 20.86 1.06 -0.59
N GLU A 98 21.02 0.10 0.32
CA GLU A 98 21.98 0.12 1.44
C GLU A 98 23.41 0.41 0.94
N LYS A 99 23.78 -0.12 -0.24
CA LYS A 99 25.09 0.17 -0.85
C LYS A 99 25.29 1.65 -1.22
N LEU A 100 24.21 2.36 -1.53
CA LEU A 100 24.23 3.78 -1.89
C LEU A 100 24.02 4.68 -0.67
N TRP A 101 23.21 4.23 0.29
CA TRP A 101 22.86 4.94 1.51
C TRP A 101 22.85 3.97 2.70
N PRO A 102 24.01 3.71 3.32
CA PRO A 102 24.13 2.77 4.43
C PRO A 102 23.57 3.37 5.71
N SER A 103 22.29 3.13 5.98
CA SER A 103 21.61 3.68 7.16
C SER A 103 20.33 2.91 7.48
N PRO A 104 20.11 2.50 8.75
CA PRO A 104 18.87 1.83 9.16
C PRO A 104 17.64 2.74 9.01
N ILE A 105 17.84 4.05 8.90
CA ILE A 105 16.76 5.01 8.65
C ILE A 105 16.11 4.79 7.28
N VAL A 106 16.85 4.26 6.30
CA VAL A 106 16.31 3.93 4.98
C VAL A 106 15.17 2.92 5.12
N LEU A 107 15.33 1.90 5.99
CA LEU A 107 14.27 0.93 6.25
C LEU A 107 13.03 1.58 6.88
N LEU A 108 13.21 2.52 7.81
CA LEU A 108 12.09 3.26 8.40
C LEU A 108 11.35 4.12 7.35
N ILE A 109 12.07 4.67 6.37
CA ILE A 109 11.48 5.40 5.25
C ILE A 109 10.64 4.45 4.38
N PHE A 110 11.18 3.28 4.02
CA PHE A 110 10.44 2.28 3.22
C PHE A 110 9.22 1.73 3.96
N SER A 111 9.36 1.43 5.25
CA SER A 111 8.25 1.02 6.14
C SER A 111 7.13 2.06 6.12
N SER A 112 7.47 3.31 6.46
CA SER A 112 6.51 4.42 6.51
C SER A 112 5.87 4.71 5.15
N ALA A 113 6.65 4.62 4.06
CA ALA A 113 6.17 4.84 2.71
C ALA A 113 5.22 3.73 2.25
N GLY A 114 5.53 2.46 2.55
CA GLY A 114 4.66 1.31 2.25
C GLY A 114 3.32 1.42 2.96
N LEU A 115 3.33 1.66 4.27
CA LEU A 115 2.11 1.81 5.07
C LEU A 115 1.28 3.01 4.61
N ALA A 116 1.92 4.15 4.33
CA ALA A 116 1.23 5.34 3.83
C ALA A 116 0.66 5.15 2.42
N ALA A 117 1.38 4.44 1.55
CA ALA A 117 0.97 4.18 0.17
C ALA A 117 -0.28 3.29 0.07
N ALA A 118 -0.68 2.62 1.16
CA ALA A 118 -1.94 1.89 1.23
C ALA A 118 -3.15 2.81 0.95
N ALA A 119 -3.13 4.10 1.32
CA ALA A 119 -4.21 5.04 0.98
C ALA A 119 -4.37 5.26 -0.53
N PRO A 120 -3.38 5.77 -1.28
CA PRO A 120 -3.52 5.96 -2.72
C PRO A 120 -3.68 4.63 -3.46
N GLY A 121 -3.04 3.55 -3.00
CA GLY A 121 -3.25 2.20 -3.56
C GLY A 121 -4.70 1.74 -3.42
N ALA A 122 -5.29 1.89 -2.24
CA ALA A 122 -6.69 1.55 -1.98
C ALA A 122 -7.64 2.46 -2.75
N TYR A 123 -7.35 3.75 -2.87
CA TYR A 123 -8.15 4.67 -3.67
C TYR A 123 -8.24 4.19 -5.12
N LEU A 124 -7.10 3.86 -5.74
CA LEU A 124 -7.06 3.33 -7.10
C LEU A 124 -7.84 2.02 -7.22
N PHE A 125 -7.66 1.10 -6.28
CA PHE A 125 -8.40 -0.15 -6.21
C PHE A 125 -9.92 0.08 -6.12
N PHE A 126 -10.40 0.88 -5.17
CA PHE A 126 -11.83 1.16 -5.01
C PHE A 126 -12.40 1.89 -6.21
N ARG A 127 -11.66 2.80 -6.85
CA ARG A 127 -12.08 3.44 -8.10
C ARG A 127 -12.22 2.45 -9.26
N ALA A 128 -11.52 1.32 -9.22
CA ALA A 128 -11.62 0.28 -10.23
C ALA A 128 -12.78 -0.71 -9.96
N VAL A 129 -13.12 -0.96 -8.70
CA VAL A 129 -14.19 -1.90 -8.32
C VAL A 129 -15.57 -1.23 -8.25
N LEU A 130 -15.64 0.01 -7.78
CA LEU A 130 -16.92 0.72 -7.60
C LEU A 130 -17.54 1.14 -8.96
N PRO A 131 -18.88 1.14 -9.09
CA PRO A 131 -19.55 1.54 -10.32
C PRO A 131 -19.18 2.95 -10.77
N ALA A 132 -18.79 3.14 -12.03
CA ALA A 132 -18.34 4.44 -12.54
C ALA A 132 -19.49 5.42 -12.86
N ASP A 133 -20.71 4.90 -12.99
CA ASP A 133 -21.94 5.62 -13.32
C ASP A 133 -22.59 6.31 -12.11
N ARG A 134 -22.15 5.96 -10.90
CA ARG A 134 -22.65 6.56 -9.65
C ARG A 134 -21.81 7.77 -9.24
N ALA A 135 -22.48 8.90 -9.01
CA ALA A 135 -21.84 10.15 -8.60
C ALA A 135 -21.14 10.02 -7.23
N GLU A 136 -21.61 9.12 -6.36
CA GLU A 136 -21.09 8.92 -5.01
C GLU A 136 -19.82 8.04 -4.99
N SER A 137 -19.56 7.27 -6.03
CA SER A 137 -18.47 6.29 -6.06
C SER A 137 -17.07 6.87 -5.88
N PRO A 138 -16.72 8.05 -6.43
CA PRO A 138 -15.45 8.71 -6.13
C PRO A 138 -15.31 9.07 -4.64
N TRP A 139 -16.36 9.62 -4.03
CA TRP A 139 -16.35 9.98 -2.61
C TRP A 139 -16.30 8.76 -1.70
N LEU A 140 -17.00 7.68 -2.04
CA LEU A 140 -16.92 6.42 -1.31
C LEU A 140 -15.50 5.85 -1.39
N ALA A 141 -14.84 5.89 -2.55
CA ALA A 141 -13.44 5.48 -2.68
C ALA A 141 -12.52 6.32 -1.78
N VAL A 142 -12.71 7.65 -1.72
CA VAL A 142 -11.96 8.54 -0.80
C VAL A 142 -12.23 8.16 0.65
N ALA A 143 -13.49 8.02 1.05
CA ALA A 143 -13.88 7.73 2.42
C ALA A 143 -13.33 6.40 2.94
N LEU A 144 -13.23 5.38 2.07
CA LEU A 144 -12.69 4.07 2.41
C LEU A 144 -11.15 4.03 2.41
N SER A 145 -10.49 4.89 1.64
CA SER A 145 -9.03 4.83 1.44
C SER A 145 -8.24 5.81 2.30
N ALA A 146 -8.70 7.05 2.44
CA ALA A 146 -7.97 8.11 3.14
C ALA A 146 -7.71 7.80 4.63
N PRO A 147 -8.59 7.11 5.38
CA PRO A 147 -8.33 6.77 6.78
C PRO A 147 -7.31 5.65 6.99
N ILE A 148 -6.98 4.86 5.97
CA ILE A 148 -6.16 3.64 6.10
C ILE A 148 -4.86 3.87 6.87
N PRO A 149 -4.03 4.89 6.55
CA PRO A 149 -2.77 5.10 7.24
C PRO A 149 -2.93 5.33 8.74
N PHE A 150 -4.13 5.73 9.20
CA PHE A 150 -4.44 6.04 10.59
C PHE A 150 -5.19 4.91 11.30
N TRP A 151 -5.46 3.79 10.63
CA TRP A 151 -6.05 2.62 11.27
C TRP A 151 -5.12 2.05 12.35
N ALA A 152 -5.71 1.54 13.43
CA ALA A 152 -4.95 0.98 14.54
C ALA A 152 -3.92 -0.07 14.07
N ALA A 153 -4.32 -1.00 13.19
CA ALA A 153 -3.41 -2.01 12.67
C ALA A 153 -2.20 -1.42 11.91
N ILE A 154 -2.39 -0.33 11.15
CA ILE A 154 -1.29 0.34 10.44
C ILE A 154 -0.40 1.10 11.42
N GLN A 155 -0.98 1.72 12.44
CA GLN A 155 -0.23 2.43 13.48
C GLN A 155 0.57 1.46 14.36
N GLU A 156 0.05 0.27 14.67
CA GLU A 156 0.79 -0.79 15.36
C GLU A 156 1.93 -1.32 14.50
N ALA A 157 1.69 -1.61 13.21
CA ALA A 157 2.76 -1.99 12.28
C ALA A 157 3.87 -0.91 12.21
N ALA A 158 3.49 0.37 12.27
CA ALA A 158 4.45 1.47 12.36
C ALA A 158 5.15 1.59 13.73
N ARG A 159 4.54 1.10 14.81
CA ARG A 159 5.11 1.07 16.16
C ARG A 159 6.26 0.06 16.23
N ASP A 160 6.13 -1.05 15.52
CA ASP A 160 7.08 -2.17 15.49
C ASP A 160 8.26 -1.96 14.52
N PHE A 161 8.40 -0.75 13.96
CA PHE A 161 9.45 -0.34 13.00
C PHE A 161 9.30 -0.92 11.58
N PHE A 162 10.35 -1.59 11.09
CA PHE A 162 10.40 -2.07 9.72
C PHE A 162 10.16 -3.58 9.73
N HIS A 163 9.17 -3.96 8.95
CA HIS A 163 8.92 -5.31 8.47
C HIS A 163 8.63 -5.19 6.97
N PRO A 164 9.14 -6.09 6.12
CA PRO A 164 8.91 -6.00 4.68
C PRO A 164 7.42 -6.05 4.29
N GLU A 165 6.57 -6.65 5.12
CA GLU A 165 5.10 -6.67 5.00
C GLU A 165 4.47 -5.27 4.95
N ASN A 166 5.14 -4.28 5.55
CA ASN A 166 4.68 -2.89 5.56
C ASN A 166 4.56 -2.31 4.14
N MET A 167 5.27 -2.89 3.16
CA MET A 167 5.14 -2.55 1.74
C MET A 167 4.16 -3.45 0.98
N ALA A 168 3.91 -4.67 1.48
CA ALA A 168 3.15 -5.71 0.78
C ALA A 168 1.71 -5.28 0.47
N LEU A 169 1.04 -4.61 1.42
CA LEU A 169 -0.34 -4.16 1.26
C LEU A 169 -0.49 -3.15 0.11
N ALA A 170 0.41 -2.17 0.01
CA ALA A 170 0.38 -1.20 -1.07
C ALA A 170 0.59 -1.86 -2.44
N PHE A 171 1.56 -2.78 -2.54
CA PHE A 171 1.77 -3.57 -3.76
C PHE A 171 0.55 -4.42 -4.12
N ALA A 172 -0.08 -5.06 -3.15
CA ALA A 172 -1.26 -5.89 -3.36
C ALA A 172 -2.46 -5.08 -3.89
N LEU A 173 -2.73 -3.91 -3.31
CA LEU A 173 -3.81 -3.02 -3.75
C LEU A 173 -3.56 -2.51 -5.17
N LEU A 174 -2.31 -2.13 -5.48
CA LEU A 174 -1.92 -1.73 -6.83
C LEU A 174 -1.98 -2.89 -7.82
N ALA A 175 -1.64 -4.12 -7.40
CA ALA A 175 -1.75 -5.31 -8.24
C ALA A 175 -3.21 -5.55 -8.63
N ALA A 176 -4.13 -5.49 -7.65
CA ALA A 176 -5.56 -5.64 -7.89
C ALA A 176 -6.09 -4.55 -8.82
N TRP A 177 -5.72 -3.28 -8.60
CA TRP A 177 -6.04 -2.19 -9.52
C TRP A 177 -5.54 -2.46 -10.95
N ALA A 178 -4.27 -2.84 -11.10
CA ALA A 178 -3.67 -3.13 -12.40
C ALA A 178 -4.41 -4.26 -13.12
N GLY A 179 -4.77 -5.32 -12.40
CA GLY A 179 -5.50 -6.46 -12.95
C GLY A 179 -6.93 -6.13 -13.39
N ILE A 180 -7.66 -5.32 -12.61
CA ILE A 180 -9.01 -4.86 -12.98
C ILE A 180 -8.95 -3.94 -14.21
N ARG A 181 -7.92 -3.09 -14.30
CA ARG A 181 -7.73 -2.17 -15.43
C ARG A 181 -7.08 -2.81 -16.67
N GLY A 182 -6.66 -4.08 -16.58
CA GLY A 182 -6.10 -4.84 -17.70
C GLY A 182 -4.59 -4.69 -17.89
N HIS A 183 -3.88 -4.04 -16.97
CA HIS A 183 -2.42 -3.92 -16.97
C HIS A 183 -1.75 -5.22 -16.47
N ARG A 184 -1.88 -6.29 -17.24
CA ARG A 184 -1.46 -7.66 -16.84
C ARG A 184 -0.01 -7.76 -16.36
N VAL A 185 0.93 -7.15 -17.08
CA VAL A 185 2.35 -7.22 -16.71
C VAL A 185 2.58 -6.51 -15.37
N ALA A 186 2.03 -5.31 -15.19
CA ALA A 186 2.12 -4.58 -13.94
C ALA A 186 1.50 -5.36 -12.77
N MET A 187 0.32 -5.98 -12.97
CA MET A 187 -0.31 -6.83 -11.96
C MET A 187 0.64 -7.95 -11.50
N TRP A 188 1.23 -8.70 -12.44
CA TRP A 188 2.13 -9.80 -12.08
C TRP A 188 3.41 -9.32 -11.40
N VAL A 189 4.00 -8.22 -11.87
CA VAL A 189 5.17 -7.61 -11.21
C VAL A 189 4.82 -7.23 -9.77
N LEU A 190 3.67 -6.60 -9.55
CA LEU A 190 3.23 -6.20 -8.21
C LEU A 190 2.90 -7.42 -7.33
N CYS A 191 2.28 -8.48 -7.86
CA CYS A 191 2.09 -9.73 -7.12
C CYS A 191 3.44 -10.36 -6.72
N VAL A 192 4.42 -10.36 -7.61
CA VAL A 192 5.78 -10.85 -7.29
C VAL A 192 6.41 -9.99 -6.21
N LEU A 193 6.32 -8.66 -6.31
CA LEU A 193 6.81 -7.76 -5.26
C LEU A 193 6.13 -8.01 -3.90
N THR A 194 4.81 -8.27 -3.89
CA THR A 194 4.09 -8.68 -2.69
C THR A 194 4.62 -10.00 -2.11
N LEU A 195 4.85 -11.02 -2.94
CA LEU A 195 5.42 -12.30 -2.50
C LEU A 195 6.87 -12.19 -2.04
N MET A 196 7.63 -11.25 -2.59
CA MET A 196 9.00 -10.99 -2.16
C MET A 196 9.06 -10.33 -0.78
N CYS A 197 7.98 -9.72 -0.30
CA CYS A 197 7.92 -9.16 1.04
C CYS A 197 7.87 -10.25 2.10
N LYS A 198 7.11 -11.34 1.91
CA LYS A 198 7.05 -12.48 2.84
C LYS A 198 6.35 -13.70 2.24
N GLU A 199 6.71 -14.89 2.73
CA GLU A 199 6.11 -16.16 2.32
C GLU A 199 4.59 -16.23 2.53
N ASP A 200 4.08 -15.65 3.62
CA ASP A 200 2.66 -15.68 3.97
C ASP A 200 1.81 -14.76 3.08
N GLN A 201 2.43 -13.88 2.29
CA GLN A 201 1.72 -13.08 1.30
C GLN A 201 1.13 -13.90 0.16
N VAL A 202 1.38 -15.22 0.12
CA VAL A 202 0.62 -16.16 -0.70
C VAL A 202 -0.88 -16.05 -0.46
N TYR A 203 -1.32 -15.79 0.78
CA TYR A 203 -2.73 -15.57 1.10
C TYR A 203 -3.25 -14.29 0.44
N THR A 204 -2.50 -13.20 0.54
CA THR A 204 -2.82 -11.91 -0.10
C THR A 204 -2.95 -12.06 -1.63
N VAL A 205 -2.02 -12.78 -2.26
CA VAL A 205 -2.09 -13.06 -3.72
C VAL A 205 -3.24 -14.00 -4.06
N GLY A 206 -3.55 -14.98 -3.21
CA GLY A 206 -4.75 -15.82 -3.35
C GLY A 206 -6.05 -15.01 -3.35
N VAL A 207 -6.18 -14.02 -2.46
CA VAL A 207 -7.31 -13.08 -2.45
C VAL A 207 -7.35 -12.26 -3.73
N ILE A 208 -6.21 -11.77 -4.23
CA ILE A 208 -6.14 -11.07 -5.52
C ILE A 208 -6.66 -11.97 -6.65
N ALA A 209 -6.29 -13.25 -6.67
CA ALA A 209 -6.77 -14.20 -7.68
C ALA A 209 -8.30 -14.34 -7.67
N ILE A 210 -8.92 -14.40 -6.47
CA ILE A 210 -10.38 -14.40 -6.31
C ILE A 210 -10.99 -13.07 -6.82
N VAL A 211 -10.38 -11.93 -6.50
CA VAL A 211 -10.84 -10.64 -7.02
C VAL A 211 -10.72 -10.59 -8.55
N MET A 212 -9.66 -11.16 -9.14
CA MET A 212 -9.47 -11.21 -10.59
C MET A 212 -10.49 -12.11 -11.29
N SER A 213 -10.92 -13.22 -10.67
CA SER A 213 -11.95 -14.08 -11.26
C SER A 213 -13.30 -13.35 -11.38
N ALA A 214 -13.64 -12.50 -10.41
CA ALA A 214 -14.86 -11.71 -10.41
C ALA A 214 -14.75 -10.41 -11.23
N TYR A 215 -13.71 -9.60 -11.00
CA TYR A 215 -13.59 -8.22 -11.47
C TYR A 215 -12.45 -7.98 -12.48
N GLY A 216 -11.60 -8.97 -12.73
CA GLY A 216 -10.46 -8.82 -13.64
C GLY A 216 -10.88 -8.45 -15.07
N ALA A 217 -10.02 -7.72 -15.77
CA ALA A 217 -10.21 -7.46 -17.20
C ALA A 217 -10.24 -8.78 -18.00
N PRO A 218 -10.87 -8.85 -19.19
CA PRO A 218 -11.01 -10.09 -19.96
C PRO A 218 -9.70 -10.85 -20.19
N ASP A 219 -8.61 -10.14 -20.48
CA ASP A 219 -7.30 -10.76 -20.72
C ASP A 219 -6.59 -11.23 -19.45
N VAL A 220 -6.97 -10.70 -18.29
CA VAL A 220 -6.52 -11.19 -16.99
C VAL A 220 -7.35 -12.40 -16.57
N LYS A 221 -8.68 -12.33 -16.69
CA LYS A 221 -9.62 -13.41 -16.33
C LYS A 221 -9.27 -14.74 -16.98
N LYS A 222 -8.87 -14.76 -18.26
CA LYS A 222 -8.48 -15.97 -18.99
C LYS A 222 -7.47 -16.85 -18.24
N HIS A 223 -6.55 -16.25 -17.47
CA HIS A 223 -5.52 -16.97 -16.72
C HIS A 223 -6.00 -17.57 -15.40
N TRP A 224 -7.13 -17.08 -14.89
CA TRP A 224 -7.66 -17.44 -13.57
C TRP A 224 -8.95 -18.26 -13.66
N ARG A 225 -9.31 -18.78 -14.86
CA ARG A 225 -10.49 -19.64 -15.08
C ARG A 225 -10.34 -21.07 -14.54
N PHE A 226 -9.19 -21.39 -13.97
CA PHE A 226 -8.83 -22.74 -13.51
C PHE A 226 -8.74 -22.86 -11.98
N ILE A 227 -9.09 -21.79 -11.26
CA ILE A 227 -9.40 -21.80 -9.82
C ILE A 227 -10.92 -21.86 -9.70
#